data_AF-A0A847ZU64-F1
#
_entry.id   AF-A0A847ZU64-F1
#
_cell.length_a   1.000
_cell.length_b   1.000
_cell.length_c   1.000
_cell.angle_alpha   90.00
_cell.angle_beta   90.00
_cell.angle_gamma   90.00
#
_symmetry.space_group_name_H-M   'P 1'
#
loop_
_entity.id
_entity.type
_entity.pdbx_description
1 polymer ?
#
loop_
_entity_poly.entity_id
_entity_poly.type
_entity_poly.pdbx_seq_one_letter_code
_entity_poly.pdbx_strand_id
1 'polypeptide(L)'
;MTFKKSGLVPRRSLLKSTAATGAALATTGGVNMFNVNPAFAQMKNPADVLATLNVGKFVKKEYREQYKLGDNDELWDPKKDWIRTADWEAIRKEHAGKTVRFAVGAADRESAQEQTQPFADLSGIKIDVVSIPDDAMYDKVVAEFLSGNAGFDAIQFFSPWLGDFAAQGFLKPLDEYVAKWKLPFDDWYETYQANYGRWGDKGILGIPFDCDIQQV
;
A
#
# COMPACT_ATOMS: atom_id res chain seq x y z
N MET A 1 -21.93 -51.68 -0.41
CA MET A 1 -21.33 -51.85 -1.74
C MET A 1 -21.61 -50.60 -2.57
N THR A 2 -20.53 -49.98 -3.05
CA THR A 2 -20.43 -49.07 -4.22
C THR A 2 -21.12 -47.70 -4.19
N PHE A 3 -20.37 -46.70 -3.72
CA PHE A 3 -20.53 -45.28 -4.04
C PHE A 3 -20.23 -45.00 -5.53
N LYS A 4 -21.09 -44.22 -6.19
CA LYS A 4 -20.91 -43.73 -7.56
C LYS A 4 -20.29 -42.33 -7.53
N LYS A 5 -19.01 -42.19 -7.93
CA LYS A 5 -18.33 -40.90 -8.11
C LYS A 5 -18.90 -40.19 -9.35
N SER A 6 -19.34 -38.94 -9.19
CA SER A 6 -19.77 -38.07 -10.28
C SER A 6 -18.64 -37.13 -10.71
N GLY A 7 -18.23 -37.26 -11.97
CA GLY A 7 -17.92 -36.13 -12.86
C GLY A 7 -16.65 -35.30 -12.63
N LEU A 8 -15.52 -35.77 -13.15
CA LEU A 8 -14.41 -34.90 -13.57
C LEU A 8 -14.83 -34.14 -14.84
N VAL A 9 -14.87 -32.81 -14.80
CA VAL A 9 -15.04 -31.96 -15.99
C VAL A 9 -13.67 -31.73 -16.63
N PRO A 10 -13.46 -32.04 -17.92
CA PRO A 10 -12.18 -31.81 -18.58
C PRO A 10 -11.97 -30.32 -18.88
N ARG A 11 -10.74 -29.83 -18.69
CA ARG A 11 -10.25 -28.44 -18.85
C ARG A 11 -10.38 -27.82 -20.26
N ARG A 12 -11.31 -28.28 -21.12
CA ARG A 12 -11.39 -27.87 -22.54
C ARG A 12 -12.68 -27.16 -22.97
N SER A 13 -13.65 -26.90 -22.07
CA SER A 13 -14.88 -26.18 -22.46
C SER A 13 -14.90 -24.68 -22.14
N LEU A 14 -13.91 -24.13 -21.44
CA LEU A 14 -13.91 -22.70 -21.05
C LEU A 14 -13.35 -21.74 -22.11
N LEU A 15 -13.13 -22.19 -23.35
CA LEU A 15 -12.53 -21.41 -24.44
C LEU A 15 -13.49 -21.05 -25.58
N LYS A 16 -14.80 -21.27 -25.41
CA LYS A 16 -15.79 -20.99 -26.47
C LYS A 16 -16.82 -19.90 -26.15
N SER A 17 -16.81 -19.29 -24.96
CA SER A 17 -17.76 -18.20 -24.64
C SER A 17 -17.19 -16.78 -24.76
N THR A 18 -15.88 -16.60 -24.95
CA THR A 18 -15.26 -15.26 -25.05
C THR A 18 -15.05 -14.76 -26.48
N ALA A 19 -15.28 -15.60 -27.50
CA ALA A 19 -15.02 -15.22 -28.89
C ALA A 19 -16.11 -14.31 -29.52
N ALA A 20 -17.30 -14.20 -28.93
CA ALA A 20 -18.41 -13.47 -29.55
C ALA A 20 -18.49 -11.99 -29.16
N THR A 21 -17.84 -11.56 -28.07
CA THR A 21 -17.90 -10.16 -27.60
C THR A 21 -16.66 -9.34 -27.99
N GLY A 22 -15.66 -9.96 -28.63
CA GLY A 22 -14.41 -9.31 -29.02
C GLY A 22 -14.40 -8.66 -30.42
N ALA A 23 -15.45 -8.85 -31.22
CA ALA A 23 -15.45 -8.40 -32.62
C ALA A 23 -15.92 -6.94 -32.82
N ALA A 24 -16.44 -6.25 -31.79
CA ALA A 24 -17.04 -4.93 -31.95
C ALA A 24 -16.14 -3.74 -31.52
N LEU A 25 -14.94 -3.98 -30.98
CA LEU A 25 -14.04 -2.91 -30.50
C LEU A 25 -12.77 -2.74 -31.35
N ALA A 26 -12.65 -3.46 -32.47
CA ALA A 26 -11.43 -3.46 -33.28
C ALA A 26 -11.30 -2.27 -34.27
N THR A 27 -12.18 -1.26 -34.22
CA THR A 27 -12.17 -0.18 -35.24
C THR A 27 -11.78 1.21 -34.76
N THR A 28 -11.35 1.41 -33.51
CA THR A 28 -10.80 2.70 -33.07
C THR A 28 -9.62 2.54 -32.12
N GLY A 29 -8.40 2.71 -32.64
CA GLY A 29 -7.16 2.84 -31.87
C GLY A 29 -6.51 1.52 -31.51
N GLY A 30 -5.56 1.08 -32.35
CA GLY A 30 -4.82 -0.17 -32.16
C GLY A 30 -4.10 -0.23 -30.81
N VAL A 31 -4.59 -1.10 -29.92
CA VAL A 31 -3.86 -1.49 -28.70
C VAL A 31 -2.85 -2.56 -29.11
N ASN A 32 -1.57 -2.20 -29.10
CA ASN A 32 -0.48 -3.15 -29.27
C ASN A 32 -0.43 -4.10 -28.07
N MET A 33 -0.99 -5.31 -28.22
CA MET A 33 -0.96 -6.40 -27.23
C MET A 33 0.44 -7.03 -27.04
N PHE A 34 1.47 -6.52 -27.72
CA PHE A 34 2.80 -7.13 -27.79
C PHE A 34 3.86 -6.46 -26.91
N ASN A 35 3.52 -5.42 -26.15
CA ASN A 35 4.47 -4.71 -25.30
C ASN A 35 4.17 -4.91 -23.80
N VAL A 36 3.92 -6.15 -23.39
CA VAL A 36 4.03 -6.52 -21.98
C VAL A 36 5.51 -6.55 -21.61
N ASN A 37 5.95 -5.57 -20.84
CA ASN A 37 7.32 -5.52 -20.32
C ASN A 37 7.62 -6.88 -19.67
N PRO A 38 8.66 -7.63 -20.11
CA PRO A 38 8.93 -8.99 -19.65
C PRO A 38 9.13 -9.11 -18.14
N ALA A 39 9.42 -7.99 -17.46
CA ALA A 39 9.39 -7.89 -16.00
C ALA A 39 8.02 -8.28 -15.39
N PHE A 40 6.90 -7.97 -16.06
CA PHE A 40 5.54 -8.31 -15.58
C PHE A 40 5.24 -9.80 -15.65
N ALA A 41 5.78 -10.51 -16.65
CA ALA A 41 5.50 -11.93 -16.84
C ALA A 41 6.09 -12.82 -15.73
N GLN A 42 7.06 -12.30 -14.96
CA GLN A 42 7.72 -13.01 -13.86
C GLN A 42 7.21 -12.59 -12.48
N MET A 43 6.30 -11.62 -12.38
CA MET A 43 5.76 -11.18 -11.09
C MET A 43 4.75 -12.18 -10.54
N LYS A 44 4.66 -12.27 -9.22
CA LYS A 44 3.64 -13.08 -8.53
C LYS A 44 2.25 -12.57 -8.87
N ASN A 45 1.26 -13.47 -8.93
CA ASN A 45 -0.14 -13.06 -9.04
C ASN A 45 -0.53 -12.25 -7.79
N PRO A 46 -1.14 -11.05 -7.91
CA PRO A 46 -1.54 -10.24 -6.75
C PRO A 46 -2.40 -11.01 -5.74
N ALA A 47 -3.31 -11.87 -6.21
CA ALA A 47 -4.17 -12.67 -5.33
C ALA A 47 -3.36 -13.63 -4.44
N ASP A 48 -2.29 -14.22 -4.98
CA ASP A 48 -1.40 -15.10 -4.23
C ASP A 48 -0.62 -14.31 -3.17
N VAL A 49 -0.21 -13.07 -3.48
CA VAL A 49 0.48 -12.20 -2.52
C VAL A 49 -0.47 -11.79 -1.39
N LEU A 50 -1.69 -11.35 -1.73
CA LEU A 50 -2.74 -10.98 -0.78
C LEU A 50 -3.14 -12.13 0.16
N ALA A 51 -3.14 -13.37 -0.34
CA ALA A 51 -3.40 -14.56 0.47
C ALA A 51 -2.33 -14.79 1.55
N THR A 52 -1.13 -14.24 1.38
CA THR A 52 -0.09 -14.30 2.41
C THR A 52 -0.17 -13.18 3.43
N LEU A 53 -0.94 -12.11 3.18
CA LEU A 53 -1.17 -11.04 4.15
C LEU A 53 -2.14 -11.53 5.23
N ASN A 54 -1.62 -12.19 6.25
CA ASN A 54 -2.39 -12.73 7.37
C ASN A 54 -1.58 -12.67 8.68
N VAL A 55 -2.28 -12.89 9.80
CA VAL A 55 -1.69 -12.83 11.14
C VAL A 55 -0.53 -13.81 11.28
N GLY A 56 -0.66 -15.03 10.78
CA GLY A 56 0.37 -16.06 10.90
C GLY A 56 1.72 -15.66 10.30
N LYS A 57 1.71 -14.81 9.26
CA LYS A 57 2.92 -14.35 8.57
C LYS A 57 3.41 -12.98 9.02
N PHE A 58 2.52 -12.08 9.43
CA PHE A 58 2.84 -10.68 9.73
C PHE A 58 2.89 -10.35 11.22
N VAL A 59 2.40 -11.23 12.10
CA VAL A 59 2.50 -11.06 13.54
C VAL A 59 3.53 -12.04 14.09
N LYS A 60 4.55 -11.50 14.79
CA LYS A 60 5.61 -12.29 15.42
C LYS A 60 5.00 -13.37 16.32
N LYS A 61 5.61 -14.55 16.34
CA LYS A 61 5.06 -15.75 16.98
C LYS A 61 4.76 -15.50 18.46
N GLU A 62 5.63 -14.77 19.13
CA GLU A 62 5.53 -14.43 20.56
C GLU A 62 4.24 -13.65 20.85
N TYR A 63 3.87 -12.70 19.99
CA TYR A 63 2.62 -11.94 20.13
C TYR A 63 1.40 -12.79 19.83
N ARG A 64 1.47 -13.68 18.83
CA ARG A 64 0.37 -14.61 18.55
C ARG A 64 0.09 -15.53 19.74
N GLU A 65 1.13 -16.02 20.41
CA GLU A 65 0.99 -16.82 21.63
C GLU A 65 0.43 -16.00 22.80
N GLN A 66 0.96 -14.79 23.03
CA GLN A 66 0.52 -13.89 24.09
C GLN A 66 -0.97 -13.51 23.97
N TYR A 67 -1.40 -13.14 22.76
CA TYR A 67 -2.76 -12.68 22.49
C TYR A 67 -3.70 -13.77 21.98
N LYS A 68 -3.22 -15.03 21.91
CA LYS A 68 -3.97 -16.21 21.45
C LYS A 68 -4.54 -16.05 20.04
N LEU A 69 -3.74 -15.48 19.13
CA LEU A 69 -4.13 -15.22 17.75
C LEU A 69 -3.87 -16.43 16.85
N GLY A 70 -4.89 -16.82 16.10
CA GLY A 70 -4.81 -17.78 15.00
C GLY A 70 -4.20 -17.16 13.74
N ASP A 71 -3.65 -17.99 12.86
CA ASP A 71 -2.98 -17.51 11.63
C ASP A 71 -3.92 -16.75 10.67
N ASN A 72 -5.21 -17.07 10.70
CA ASN A 72 -6.25 -16.48 9.85
C ASN A 72 -7.20 -15.57 10.63
N ASP A 73 -6.84 -15.17 11.86
CA ASP A 73 -7.66 -14.22 12.60
C ASP A 73 -7.69 -12.87 11.88
N GLU A 74 -8.85 -12.21 11.91
CA GLU A 74 -9.05 -10.90 11.29
C GLU A 74 -8.77 -9.82 12.34
N LEU A 75 -7.67 -9.08 12.19
CA LEU A 75 -7.33 -7.96 13.08
C LEU A 75 -8.06 -6.66 12.70
N TRP A 76 -8.62 -6.59 11.49
CA TRP A 76 -9.43 -5.48 10.97
C TRP A 76 -10.43 -6.01 9.94
N ASP A 77 -11.44 -5.20 9.59
CA ASP A 77 -12.44 -5.56 8.58
C ASP A 77 -11.81 -5.65 7.17
N PRO A 78 -11.71 -6.85 6.56
CA PRO A 78 -11.11 -7.01 5.25
C PRO A 78 -11.86 -6.29 4.12
N LYS A 79 -13.13 -5.92 4.35
CA LYS A 79 -13.94 -5.18 3.37
C LYS A 79 -13.60 -3.69 3.33
N LYS A 80 -13.07 -3.15 4.43
CA LYS A 80 -12.56 -1.78 4.52
C LYS A 80 -11.10 -1.66 4.09
N ASP A 81 -10.39 -2.80 4.02
CA ASP A 81 -9.00 -2.86 3.61
C ASP A 81 -8.83 -2.50 2.13
N TRP A 82 -8.37 -1.28 1.87
CA TRP A 82 -8.11 -0.80 0.52
C TRP A 82 -7.07 -1.65 -0.22
N ILE A 83 -6.11 -2.27 0.50
CA ILE A 83 -5.07 -3.13 -0.09
C ILE A 83 -5.71 -4.37 -0.72
N ARG A 84 -6.80 -4.89 -0.13
CA ARG A 84 -7.51 -6.06 -0.65
C ARG A 84 -8.45 -5.74 -1.80
N THR A 85 -8.81 -4.46 -1.98
CA THR A 85 -9.81 -4.02 -2.97
C THR A 85 -9.21 -3.24 -4.13
N ALA A 86 -7.94 -2.84 -4.04
CA ALA A 86 -7.21 -2.14 -5.10
C ALA A 86 -7.01 -3.02 -6.35
N ASP A 87 -7.08 -2.39 -7.53
CA ASP A 87 -6.72 -3.03 -8.80
C ASP A 87 -5.20 -3.03 -8.99
N TRP A 88 -4.55 -4.04 -8.41
CA TRP A 88 -3.10 -4.19 -8.45
C TRP A 88 -2.55 -4.38 -9.86
N GLU A 89 -3.30 -4.95 -10.80
CA GLU A 89 -2.86 -5.09 -12.18
C GLU A 89 -2.83 -3.74 -12.90
N ALA A 90 -3.86 -2.90 -12.69
CA ALA A 90 -3.84 -1.53 -13.19
C ALA A 90 -2.71 -0.70 -12.57
N ILE A 91 -2.50 -0.80 -11.25
CA ILE A 91 -1.38 -0.13 -10.55
C ILE A 91 -0.04 -0.55 -11.15
N ARG A 92 0.19 -1.86 -11.30
CA ARG A 92 1.41 -2.40 -11.90
C ARG A 92 1.64 -1.85 -13.30
N LYS A 93 0.60 -1.87 -14.14
CA LYS A 93 0.68 -1.38 -15.51
C LYS A 93 1.14 0.08 -15.59
N GLU A 94 0.72 0.92 -14.64
CA GLU A 94 1.04 2.35 -14.62
C GLU A 94 2.35 2.68 -13.89
N HIS A 95 2.73 1.89 -12.89
CA HIS A 95 3.75 2.31 -11.91
C HIS A 95 4.88 1.31 -11.67
N ALA A 96 4.77 0.07 -12.14
CA ALA A 96 5.84 -0.90 -11.91
C ALA A 96 7.17 -0.46 -12.52
N GLY A 97 8.26 -0.82 -11.85
CA GLY A 97 9.61 -0.41 -12.21
C GLY A 97 10.03 0.96 -11.67
N LYS A 98 9.10 1.73 -11.08
CA LYS A 98 9.45 2.95 -10.34
C LYS A 98 10.07 2.61 -8.98
N THR A 99 10.84 3.55 -8.47
CA THR A 99 11.36 3.54 -7.10
C THR A 99 10.79 4.75 -6.36
N VAL A 100 10.37 4.55 -5.12
CA VAL A 100 9.94 5.59 -4.18
C VAL A 100 10.97 5.63 -3.06
N ARG A 101 11.54 6.81 -2.79
CA ARG A 101 12.44 7.03 -1.66
C ARG A 101 11.62 7.47 -0.45
N PHE A 102 11.59 6.62 0.57
CA PHE A 102 10.82 6.85 1.80
C PHE A 102 11.77 7.13 2.96
N ALA A 103 11.75 8.37 3.46
CA ALA A 103 12.51 8.73 4.66
C ALA A 103 11.76 8.31 5.91
N VAL A 104 12.41 7.55 6.78
CA VAL A 104 11.84 7.00 8.02
C VAL A 104 12.78 7.24 9.20
N GLY A 105 12.22 7.41 10.39
CA GLY A 105 12.99 7.41 11.63
C GLY A 105 13.75 6.11 11.82
N ALA A 106 14.85 6.15 12.56
CA ALA A 106 15.70 4.99 12.80
C ALA A 106 14.97 3.89 13.60
N ALA A 107 14.11 4.30 14.54
CA ALA A 107 13.29 3.40 15.33
C ALA A 107 12.36 2.51 14.48
N ASP A 108 11.77 3.06 13.41
CA ASP A 108 10.74 2.36 12.61
C ASP A 108 11.29 1.69 11.34
N ARG A 109 12.60 1.77 11.13
CA ARG A 109 13.25 1.26 9.91
C ARG A 109 12.95 -0.22 9.66
N GLU A 110 13.01 -1.07 10.69
CA GLU A 110 12.78 -2.51 10.54
C GLU A 110 11.35 -2.78 10.08
N SER A 111 10.36 -2.18 10.77
CA SER A 111 8.95 -2.27 10.42
C SER A 111 8.69 -1.84 8.98
N ALA A 112 9.21 -0.66 8.57
CA ALA A 112 9.08 -0.18 7.20
C ALA A 112 9.74 -1.13 6.18
N GLN A 113 10.93 -1.65 6.49
CA GLN A 113 11.69 -2.54 5.60
C GLN A 113 10.95 -3.86 5.34
N GLU A 114 10.32 -4.45 6.35
CA GLU A 114 9.57 -5.71 6.22
C GLU A 114 8.38 -5.60 5.26
N GLN A 115 7.79 -4.41 5.13
CA GLN A 115 6.64 -4.17 4.24
C GLN A 115 7.04 -3.88 2.78
N THR A 116 8.32 -3.59 2.51
CA THR A 116 8.79 -3.22 1.16
C THR A 116 8.61 -4.33 0.14
N GLN A 117 8.93 -5.59 0.48
CA GLN A 117 8.85 -6.70 -0.46
C GLN A 117 7.39 -7.10 -0.76
N PRO A 118 6.48 -7.24 0.22
CA PRO A 118 5.06 -7.44 -0.06
C PRO A 118 4.47 -6.34 -0.96
N PHE A 119 4.82 -5.08 -0.69
CA PHE A 119 4.36 -3.97 -1.52
C PHE A 119 4.93 -4.02 -2.95
N ALA A 120 6.21 -4.34 -3.10
CA ALA A 120 6.85 -4.51 -4.42
C ALA A 120 6.27 -5.71 -5.18
N ASP A 121 5.98 -6.81 -4.48
CA ASP A 121 5.30 -7.97 -5.05
C ASP A 121 3.89 -7.59 -5.53
N LEU A 122 3.15 -6.73 -4.83
CA LEU A 122 1.81 -6.27 -5.24
C LEU A 122 1.82 -5.22 -6.36
N SER A 123 2.67 -4.21 -6.26
CA SER A 123 2.61 -3.01 -7.11
C SER A 123 3.66 -2.96 -8.21
N GLY A 124 4.74 -3.73 -8.07
CA GLY A 124 5.95 -3.59 -8.89
C GLY A 124 6.79 -2.35 -8.61
N ILE A 125 6.42 -1.57 -7.59
CA ILE A 125 7.15 -0.37 -7.15
C ILE A 125 8.17 -0.80 -6.08
N LYS A 126 9.40 -0.31 -6.20
CA LYS A 126 10.44 -0.51 -5.19
C LYS A 126 10.40 0.62 -4.17
N ILE A 127 10.53 0.29 -2.89
CA ILE A 127 10.70 1.28 -1.83
C ILE A 127 12.16 1.29 -1.40
N ASP A 128 12.83 2.43 -1.56
CA ASP A 128 14.14 2.73 -0.99
C ASP A 128 13.93 3.38 0.38
N VAL A 129 14.09 2.59 1.45
CA VAL A 129 13.90 3.06 2.83
C VAL A 129 15.17 3.77 3.29
N VAL A 130 15.07 5.10 3.40
CA VAL A 130 16.16 5.94 3.89
C VAL A 130 15.97 6.19 5.37
N SER A 131 16.75 5.50 6.19
CA SER A 131 16.73 5.69 7.63
C SER A 131 17.51 6.94 8.03
N ILE A 132 16.90 7.78 8.85
CA ILE A 132 17.50 8.99 9.41
C ILE A 132 17.46 8.87 10.94
N PRO A 133 18.56 9.15 11.66
CA PRO A 133 18.53 9.23 13.13
C PRO A 133 17.42 10.18 13.59
N ASP A 134 16.64 9.75 14.59
CA ASP A 134 15.41 10.45 14.99
C ASP A 134 15.69 11.88 15.48
N ASP A 135 16.84 12.08 16.14
CA ASP A 135 17.34 13.38 16.63
C ASP A 135 17.77 14.34 15.50
N ALA A 136 18.10 13.81 14.32
CA ALA A 136 18.52 14.58 13.15
C ALA A 136 17.42 14.70 12.08
N MET A 137 16.29 14.00 12.24
CA MET A 137 15.30 13.85 11.18
C MET A 137 14.60 15.16 10.81
N TYR A 138 14.19 15.95 11.81
CA TYR A 138 13.53 17.23 11.58
C TYR A 138 14.40 18.18 10.74
N ASP A 139 15.62 18.45 11.21
CA ASP A 139 16.55 19.38 10.56
C ASP A 139 16.88 18.95 9.13
N LYS A 140 17.07 17.65 8.91
CA LYS A 140 17.36 17.10 7.58
C LYS A 140 16.18 17.26 6.63
N VAL A 141 14.96 16.94 7.08
CA VAL A 141 13.75 17.07 6.25
C VAL A 141 13.47 18.53 5.91
N VAL A 142 13.59 19.44 6.89
CA VAL A 142 13.41 20.88 6.65
C VAL A 142 14.47 21.42 5.68
N ALA A 143 15.73 21.01 5.80
CA ALA A 143 16.77 21.41 4.87
C ALA A 143 16.49 20.97 3.43
N GLU A 144 16.01 19.73 3.23
CA GLU A 144 15.58 19.22 1.91
C GLU A 144 14.44 20.08 1.34
N PHE A 145 13.40 20.35 2.12
CA PHE A 145 12.28 21.22 1.69
C PHE A 145 12.73 22.62 1.26
N LEU A 146 13.58 23.27 2.06
CA LEU A 146 14.07 24.61 1.77
C LEU A 146 15.04 24.66 0.59
N SER A 147 15.76 23.57 0.34
CA SER A 147 16.68 23.48 -0.80
C SER A 147 15.96 23.38 -2.15
N GLY A 148 14.69 22.97 -2.16
CA GLY A 148 13.93 22.67 -3.38
C GLY A 148 14.40 21.41 -4.12
N ASN A 149 15.37 20.67 -3.58
CA ASN A 149 15.75 19.37 -4.10
C ASN A 149 14.84 18.30 -3.49
N ALA A 150 14.15 17.53 -4.34
CA ALA A 150 13.32 16.42 -3.91
C ALA A 150 14.18 15.18 -3.62
N GLY A 151 14.86 15.15 -2.47
CA GLY A 151 15.62 13.98 -2.02
C GLY A 151 14.76 12.78 -1.64
N PHE A 152 13.50 13.02 -1.25
CA PHE A 152 12.54 12.01 -0.79
C PHE A 152 11.18 12.21 -1.46
N ASP A 153 10.48 11.10 -1.72
CA ASP A 153 9.12 11.10 -2.29
C ASP A 153 8.05 11.01 -1.18
N ALA A 154 8.41 10.37 -0.06
CA ALA A 154 7.57 10.24 1.12
C ALA A 154 8.44 10.39 2.38
N ILE A 155 7.86 10.94 3.43
CA ILE A 155 8.51 11.10 4.74
C ILE A 155 7.59 10.62 5.84
N GLN A 156 8.16 9.94 6.84
CA GLN A 156 7.56 9.86 8.17
C GLN A 156 7.85 11.18 8.89
N PHE A 157 6.90 11.66 9.68
CA PHE A 157 7.11 12.81 10.56
C PHE A 157 6.34 12.63 11.86
N PHE A 158 6.83 13.23 12.95
CA PHE A 158 6.12 13.22 14.22
C PHE A 158 5.01 14.27 14.23
N SER A 159 3.89 13.97 14.89
CA SER A 159 2.70 14.84 14.93
C SER A 159 2.97 16.30 15.30
N PRO A 160 3.91 16.65 16.20
CA PRO A 160 4.18 18.06 16.51
C PRO A 160 4.71 18.86 15.30
N TRP A 161 5.30 18.21 14.31
CA TRP A 161 5.89 18.84 13.14
C TRP A 161 4.87 19.17 12.05
N LEU A 162 3.67 18.60 12.12
CA LEU A 162 2.63 18.77 11.10
C LEU A 162 2.33 20.25 10.83
N GLY A 163 2.22 21.05 11.89
CA GLY A 163 1.94 22.49 11.77
C GLY A 163 3.03 23.23 11.01
N ASP A 164 4.30 22.97 11.33
CA ASP A 164 5.46 23.63 10.70
C ASP A 164 5.54 23.31 9.20
N PHE A 165 5.28 22.05 8.83
CA PHE A 165 5.31 21.61 7.44
C PHE A 165 4.08 22.10 6.65
N ALA A 166 2.90 22.02 7.25
CA ALA A 166 1.64 22.41 6.62
C ALA A 166 1.52 23.92 6.42
N ALA A 167 1.94 24.72 7.41
CA ALA A 167 1.91 26.19 7.32
C ALA A 167 2.73 26.71 6.14
N GLN A 168 3.89 26.08 5.90
CA GLN A 168 4.80 26.43 4.80
C GLN A 168 4.43 25.77 3.47
N GLY A 169 3.47 24.85 3.45
CA GLY A 169 3.00 24.19 2.23
C GLY A 169 3.97 23.14 1.69
N PHE A 170 4.79 22.54 2.54
CA PHE A 170 5.75 21.49 2.14
C PHE A 170 5.09 20.14 1.87
N LEU A 171 3.88 19.91 2.40
CA LEU A 171 3.14 18.66 2.25
C LEU A 171 2.10 18.75 1.12
N LYS A 172 2.01 17.68 0.33
CA LYS A 172 1.00 17.52 -0.71
C LYS A 172 -0.36 17.15 -0.08
N PRO A 173 -1.45 17.87 -0.39
CA PRO A 173 -2.80 17.43 -0.02
C PRO A 173 -3.13 16.06 -0.61
N LEU A 174 -3.66 15.19 0.25
CA LEU A 174 -3.90 13.78 -0.01
C LEU A 174 -5.37 13.45 -0.27
N ASP A 175 -6.30 14.40 -0.13
CA ASP A 175 -7.75 14.17 -0.24
C ASP A 175 -8.14 13.45 -1.55
N GLU A 176 -7.54 13.85 -2.67
CA GLU A 176 -7.76 13.18 -3.97
C GLU A 176 -7.29 11.73 -3.98
N TYR A 177 -6.19 11.42 -3.29
CA TYR A 177 -5.64 10.07 -3.19
C TYR A 177 -6.45 9.22 -2.21
N VAL A 178 -6.89 9.80 -1.08
CA VAL A 178 -7.81 9.16 -0.14
C VAL A 178 -9.08 8.74 -0.86
N ALA A 179 -9.68 9.63 -1.65
CA ALA A 179 -10.85 9.34 -2.45
C ALA A 179 -10.58 8.30 -3.56
N LYS A 180 -9.50 8.47 -4.33
CA LYS A 180 -9.12 7.58 -5.44
C LYS A 180 -8.92 6.14 -4.97
N TRP A 181 -8.19 5.96 -3.89
CA TRP A 181 -7.84 4.64 -3.35
C TRP A 181 -8.83 4.11 -2.32
N LYS A 182 -9.88 4.89 -2.01
CA LYS A 182 -10.88 4.56 -0.98
C LYS A 182 -10.22 4.23 0.36
N LEU A 183 -9.17 4.98 0.72
CA LEU A 183 -8.52 4.84 2.00
C LEU A 183 -9.57 5.16 3.09
N PRO A 184 -9.85 4.25 4.04
CA PRO A 184 -10.84 4.47 5.08
C PRO A 184 -10.27 5.41 6.15
N PHE A 185 -10.04 6.67 5.80
CA PHE A 185 -9.40 7.67 6.67
C PHE A 185 -10.19 7.92 7.96
N ASP A 186 -11.50 7.68 7.92
CA ASP A 186 -12.42 7.76 9.05
C ASP A 186 -12.33 6.57 10.02
N ASP A 187 -11.62 5.50 9.68
CA ASP A 187 -11.45 4.32 10.54
C ASP A 187 -10.35 4.50 11.61
N TRP A 188 -9.50 5.53 11.46
CA TRP A 188 -8.61 5.98 12.54
C TRP A 188 -9.39 6.79 13.58
N TYR A 189 -8.99 6.72 14.85
CA TYR A 189 -9.56 7.59 15.90
C TYR A 189 -9.45 9.07 15.51
N GLU A 190 -10.49 9.86 15.82
CA GLU A 190 -10.55 11.29 15.48
C GLU A 190 -9.31 12.08 15.93
N THR A 191 -8.76 11.74 17.11
CA THR A 191 -7.55 12.38 17.63
C THR A 191 -6.34 12.18 16.70
N TYR A 192 -6.20 11.01 16.10
CA TYR A 192 -5.08 10.72 15.19
C TYR A 192 -5.30 11.35 13.82
N GLN A 193 -6.55 11.37 13.34
CA GLN A 193 -6.89 12.13 12.14
C GLN A 193 -6.51 13.61 12.30
N ALA A 194 -6.84 14.21 13.44
CA ALA A 194 -6.55 15.61 13.73
C ALA A 194 -5.05 15.88 13.92
N ASN A 195 -4.35 15.07 14.72
CA ASN A 195 -2.97 15.34 15.11
C ASN A 195 -1.92 14.88 14.08
N TYR A 196 -2.23 13.87 13.26
CA TYR A 196 -1.27 13.29 12.31
C TYR A 196 -1.65 13.52 10.85
N GLY A 197 -2.91 13.86 10.57
CA GLY A 197 -3.41 13.86 9.19
C GLY A 197 -4.02 15.15 8.69
N ARG A 198 -4.55 16.03 9.54
CA ARG A 198 -5.26 17.25 9.09
C ARG A 198 -4.64 18.51 9.69
N TRP A 199 -4.64 19.59 8.91
CA TRP A 199 -4.22 20.90 9.40
C TRP A 199 -5.08 22.02 8.84
N GLY A 200 -5.83 22.71 9.72
CA GLY A 200 -6.69 23.82 9.35
C GLY A 200 -7.65 23.48 8.21
N ASP A 201 -7.68 24.33 7.19
CA ASP A 201 -8.46 24.17 5.96
C ASP A 201 -7.68 23.49 4.82
N LYS A 202 -6.46 22.98 5.07
CA LYS A 202 -5.57 22.40 4.04
C LYS A 202 -5.86 20.93 3.70
N GLY A 203 -6.91 20.35 4.27
CA GLY A 203 -7.31 18.96 4.01
C GLY A 203 -6.43 17.94 4.71
N ILE A 204 -6.27 16.78 4.09
CA ILE A 204 -5.44 15.67 4.59
C ILE A 204 -4.01 15.84 4.08
N LEU A 205 -3.03 15.92 4.98
CA LEU A 205 -1.61 16.12 4.67
C LEU A 205 -0.72 14.97 5.13
N GLY A 206 -1.28 14.02 5.88
CA GLY A 206 -0.58 12.84 6.38
C GLY A 206 -1.54 11.67 6.56
N ILE A 207 -0.98 10.46 6.60
CA ILE A 207 -1.71 9.24 6.94
C ILE A 207 -1.15 8.75 8.27
N PRO A 208 -1.97 8.54 9.31
CA PRO A 208 -1.48 8.05 10.60
C PRO A 208 -0.84 6.66 10.42
N PHE A 209 0.41 6.52 10.87
CA PHE A 209 1.24 5.32 10.71
C PHE A 209 1.60 4.70 12.06
N ASP A 210 2.28 5.48 12.90
CA ASP A 210 2.60 5.14 14.28
C ASP A 210 2.15 6.30 15.19
N CYS A 211 1.37 5.98 16.21
CA CYS A 211 0.59 6.96 16.97
C CYS A 211 0.69 6.68 18.47
N ASP A 212 1.65 7.35 19.09
CA ASP A 212 1.87 7.28 20.53
C ASP A 212 0.86 8.08 21.33
N ILE A 213 0.53 7.57 22.51
CA ILE A 213 -0.14 8.33 23.57
C ILE A 213 0.70 8.15 24.83
N GLN A 214 1.15 9.28 25.40
CA GLN A 214 1.74 9.26 26.73
C GLN A 214 0.63 9.07 27.77
N GLN A 215 0.72 7.98 28.54
CA GLN A 215 -0.09 7.79 29.74
C GLN A 215 0.56 8.57 30.90
N VAL A 216 -0.25 9.37 31.59
CA VAL A 216 0.14 10.14 32.79
C VAL A 216 -0.48 9.56 34.05
#